data_AF-A0AAD6T8V2-F1
#
_entry.id   AF-A0AAD6T8V2-F1
#
_cell.length_a   1.000
_cell.length_b   1.000
_cell.length_c   1.000
_cell.angle_alpha   90.00
_cell.angle_beta   90.00
_cell.angle_gamma   90.00
#
_symmetry.space_group_name_H-M   'P 1'
#
loop_
_entity.id
_entity.type
_entity.pdbx_description
1 polymer ?
#
loop_
_entity_poly.entity_id
_entity_poly.type
_entity_poly.pdbx_seq_one_letter_code
_entity_poly.pdbx_strand_id
1 'polypeptide(L)'
;MVGHLLGDPKWAQKFIGDATSGGRTKDVSSFLECLSKAQKLDDVPAEIYELRQQGAAPLRPSPIELRWETIESATHYFLSPKVRPLKGMQKFVVIRSAAAAIEVLRRNWATIEEVALNLVARGIPFNTFSPGPLPALPPADKVKQPYKGLGFRHAGFQATPSEYAKYESIRNRIFCSERGRVALMMGGVIARLALGVVNPQAVCSGPSSGAYTNGRFIWDGRSTSPAYVDDVFTQEELDIICGVYEVSTGQSDPFGPDGQQTKTVSWWPREVTWRNSGLNMGYWTRSCEAWFQNRLAEIRAGSAELHNLRHWNEILPSSDRCRLLSRTNDGLAAAFLDENGTRIVADPTTETFPRTIGGQDPSLRRFYFTLRTHRPDSPSTLVVDETLKSKSSSKIATNTLKPEVQNLTRQYWEARRKITTLSLRGAAIENRLRSLKVKDPDIYGATAELTRRLVSTESELAEERKRSRKAENILQDIQRECETPNVVPMLVAALGEN
;
A
#
# COMPACT_ATOMS: atom_id res chain seq x y z
N MET A 1 7.46 -19.65 -9.53
CA MET A 1 7.68 -20.09 -10.93
C MET A 1 6.44 -19.94 -11.82
N VAL A 2 5.23 -19.93 -11.24
CA VAL A 2 3.93 -19.79 -11.93
C VAL A 2 3.72 -18.43 -12.63
N GLY A 3 4.47 -17.40 -12.24
CA GLY A 3 4.21 -16.04 -12.68
C GLY A 3 4.71 -15.60 -14.05
N HIS A 4 5.48 -16.45 -14.71
CA HIS A 4 5.94 -16.21 -16.07
C HIS A 4 4.97 -16.77 -17.14
N LEU A 5 3.94 -17.51 -16.73
CA LEU A 5 3.20 -18.42 -17.61
C LEU A 5 1.66 -18.25 -17.57
N LEU A 6 1.13 -17.33 -16.77
CA LEU A 6 -0.32 -17.09 -16.62
C LEU A 6 -0.83 -15.85 -17.36
N GLY A 7 -0.20 -15.48 -18.48
CA GLY A 7 -0.69 -14.46 -19.39
C GLY A 7 -1.09 -15.05 -20.72
N ASP A 8 -2.30 -15.62 -20.86
CA ASP A 8 -2.88 -15.81 -22.19
C ASP A 8 -4.40 -15.56 -22.23
N PRO A 9 -4.78 -14.40 -22.77
CA PRO A 9 -6.03 -14.24 -23.47
C PRO A 9 -5.78 -13.61 -24.86
N LYS A 10 -5.54 -14.40 -25.91
CA LYS A 10 -5.65 -14.04 -27.36
C LYS A 10 -4.83 -12.83 -27.89
N TRP A 11 -4.27 -11.95 -27.07
CA TRP A 11 -3.35 -10.88 -27.46
C TRP A 11 -1.88 -11.33 -27.45
N ALA A 12 -1.57 -12.45 -26.78
CA ALA A 12 -0.23 -13.04 -26.74
C ALA A 12 0.23 -13.64 -28.09
N GLN A 13 -0.70 -13.98 -29.00
CA GLN A 13 -0.37 -14.52 -30.32
C GLN A 13 0.42 -13.54 -31.21
N LYS A 14 0.36 -12.23 -30.94
CA LYS A 14 1.12 -11.23 -31.72
C LYS A 14 2.57 -11.05 -31.24
N PHE A 15 2.92 -11.56 -30.06
CA PHE A 15 4.24 -11.36 -29.43
C PHE A 15 5.03 -12.65 -29.18
N ILE A 16 4.44 -13.82 -29.44
CA ILE A 16 5.14 -15.11 -29.52
C ILE A 16 5.35 -15.46 -31.00
N GLY A 17 5.96 -14.53 -31.75
CA GLY A 17 6.80 -14.95 -32.87
C GLY A 17 8.11 -15.43 -32.25
N ASP A 18 8.50 -16.68 -32.51
CA ASP A 18 9.81 -17.27 -32.21
C ASP A 18 10.05 -17.92 -30.83
N ALA A 19 9.07 -18.64 -30.28
CA ALA A 19 9.36 -19.67 -29.26
C ALA A 19 9.06 -21.08 -29.80
N THR A 20 9.97 -21.60 -30.61
CA THR A 20 10.01 -22.98 -31.09
C THR A 20 10.33 -23.97 -29.95
N SER A 21 9.31 -24.59 -29.35
CA SER A 21 9.40 -25.96 -28.79
C SER A 21 8.03 -26.46 -28.31
N GLY A 22 7.35 -27.30 -29.09
CA GLY A 22 5.99 -27.82 -28.82
C GLY A 22 5.83 -28.74 -27.59
N GLY A 23 6.89 -28.98 -26.80
CA GLY A 23 6.82 -29.75 -25.55
C GLY A 23 6.43 -28.90 -24.34
N ARG A 24 7.04 -27.71 -24.18
CA ARG A 24 6.87 -26.86 -22.98
C ARG A 24 5.45 -26.29 -22.84
N THR A 25 4.74 -26.08 -23.95
CA THR A 25 3.35 -25.57 -23.95
C THR A 25 2.33 -26.62 -23.54
N LYS A 26 2.59 -27.91 -23.81
CA LYS A 26 1.74 -29.02 -23.36
C LYS A 26 1.82 -29.18 -21.84
N ASP A 27 3.02 -29.13 -21.26
CA ASP A 27 3.22 -29.27 -19.81
C ASP A 27 2.54 -28.16 -19.01
N VAL A 28 2.59 -26.91 -19.51
CA VAL A 28 1.92 -25.77 -18.88
C VAL A 28 0.40 -25.92 -18.96
N SER A 29 -0.14 -26.29 -20.12
CA SER A 29 -1.59 -26.47 -20.28
C SER A 29 -2.13 -27.56 -19.36
N SER A 30 -1.42 -28.69 -19.29
CA SER A 30 -1.72 -29.79 -18.37
C SER A 30 -1.68 -29.35 -16.90
N PHE A 31 -0.64 -28.59 -16.50
CA PHE A 31 -0.53 -28.06 -15.15
C PHE A 31 -1.71 -27.15 -14.78
N LEU A 32 -2.08 -26.22 -15.67
CA LEU A 32 -3.21 -25.31 -15.42
C LEU A 32 -4.55 -26.05 -15.35
N GLU A 33 -4.71 -27.12 -16.13
CA GLU A 33 -5.90 -27.95 -16.06
C GLU A 33 -5.98 -28.71 -14.73
N CYS A 34 -4.89 -29.38 -14.32
CA CYS A 34 -4.80 -30.04 -13.02
C CYS A 34 -5.09 -29.07 -11.88
N LEU A 35 -4.43 -27.91 -11.89
CA LEU A 35 -4.59 -26.89 -10.85
C LEU A 35 -6.02 -26.32 -10.81
N SER A 36 -6.73 -26.26 -11.94
CA SER A 36 -8.13 -25.78 -11.94
C SER A 36 -9.12 -26.74 -11.28
N LYS A 37 -8.77 -28.02 -11.14
CA LYS A 37 -9.62 -29.08 -10.59
C LYS A 37 -9.17 -29.57 -9.21
N ALA A 38 -7.93 -29.25 -8.82
CA ALA A 38 -7.33 -29.73 -7.57
C ALA A 38 -8.06 -29.19 -6.33
N GLN A 39 -8.25 -30.07 -5.35
CA GLN A 39 -8.75 -29.77 -4.00
C GLN A 39 -7.71 -30.08 -2.92
N LYS A 40 -6.83 -31.05 -3.17
CA LYS A 40 -5.76 -31.49 -2.28
C LYS A 40 -4.43 -31.49 -3.01
N LEU A 41 -3.34 -31.50 -2.24
CA LEU A 41 -1.98 -31.49 -2.77
C LEU A 41 -1.76 -32.68 -3.72
N ASP A 42 -2.33 -33.85 -3.39
CA ASP A 42 -2.21 -35.08 -4.17
C ASP A 42 -2.88 -35.03 -5.55
N ASP A 43 -3.82 -34.10 -5.78
CA ASP A 43 -4.55 -34.01 -7.06
C ASP A 43 -3.70 -33.45 -8.20
N VAL A 44 -2.53 -32.85 -7.88
CA VAL A 44 -1.60 -32.33 -8.88
C VAL A 44 -0.37 -33.25 -8.96
N PRO A 45 -0.02 -33.77 -10.17
CA PRO A 45 1.12 -34.67 -10.32
C PRO A 45 2.45 -34.03 -9.85
N ALA A 46 3.30 -34.85 -9.23
CA ALA A 46 4.57 -34.39 -8.64
C ALA A 46 5.58 -33.92 -9.68
N GLU A 47 5.47 -34.41 -10.92
CA GLU A 47 6.30 -34.06 -12.06
C GLU A 47 6.12 -32.59 -12.46
N ILE A 48 4.92 -32.06 -12.25
CA ILE A 48 4.52 -30.71 -12.70
C ILE A 48 4.26 -29.72 -11.56
N TYR A 49 4.28 -30.17 -10.30
CA TYR A 49 4.06 -29.30 -9.14
C TYR A 49 5.19 -29.37 -8.10
N GLU A 50 5.87 -28.24 -7.91
CA GLU A 50 7.07 -28.15 -7.08
C GLU A 50 6.84 -28.43 -5.59
N LEU A 51 5.62 -28.28 -5.06
CA LEU A 51 5.32 -28.61 -3.67
C LEU A 51 5.20 -30.11 -3.41
N ARG A 52 5.07 -30.92 -4.46
CA ARG A 52 4.94 -32.37 -4.41
C ARG A 52 6.23 -33.15 -4.60
N GLN A 53 7.30 -32.47 -5.01
CA GLN A 53 8.58 -33.12 -5.27
C GLN A 53 9.24 -33.57 -3.96
N GLN A 54 9.96 -34.69 -3.97
CA GLN A 54 10.57 -35.29 -2.77
C GLN A 54 11.52 -34.37 -1.99
N GLY A 55 12.04 -33.30 -2.62
CA GLY A 55 12.87 -32.26 -1.98
C GLY A 55 12.13 -30.95 -1.63
N ALA A 56 10.80 -30.93 -1.73
CA ALA A 56 10.00 -29.76 -1.37
C ALA A 56 10.03 -29.46 0.14
N ALA A 57 10.23 -30.51 0.95
CA ALA A 57 10.51 -30.46 2.38
C ALA A 57 11.96 -30.94 2.65
N PRO A 58 12.70 -30.32 3.58
CA PRO A 58 12.29 -29.19 4.42
C PRO A 58 12.48 -27.85 3.70
N LEU A 59 11.60 -26.90 4.02
CA LEU A 59 11.89 -25.48 3.82
C LEU A 59 13.29 -25.23 4.36
N ARG A 60 14.23 -24.81 3.49
CA ARG A 60 15.65 -24.66 3.84
C ARG A 60 15.79 -23.91 5.18
N PRO A 61 16.83 -24.19 5.98
CA PRO A 61 17.08 -23.44 7.21
C PRO A 61 17.11 -21.94 6.92
N SER A 62 16.01 -21.27 7.23
CA SER A 62 15.84 -19.83 7.02
C SER A 62 16.22 -19.08 8.30
N PRO A 63 16.86 -17.91 8.24
CA PRO A 63 17.03 -17.04 9.40
C PRO A 63 15.70 -16.43 9.86
N ILE A 64 14.67 -16.50 8.99
CA ILE A 64 13.30 -16.08 9.25
C ILE A 64 12.49 -17.26 9.76
N GLU A 65 11.82 -17.05 10.89
CA GLU A 65 10.81 -17.94 11.44
C GLU A 65 9.45 -17.59 10.84
N LEU A 66 8.72 -18.61 10.37
CA LEU A 66 7.33 -18.50 9.93
C LEU A 66 6.41 -19.11 10.98
N ARG A 67 5.40 -18.36 11.38
CA ARG A 67 4.28 -18.81 12.20
C ARG A 67 2.97 -18.37 11.57
N TRP A 68 1.86 -19.07 11.83
CA TRP A 68 0.56 -18.63 11.32
C TRP A 68 -0.58 -18.90 12.28
N GLU A 69 -1.58 -18.03 12.19
CA GLU A 69 -2.81 -18.04 12.99
C GLU A 69 -4.01 -17.64 12.13
N THR A 70 -5.20 -18.11 12.52
CA THR A 70 -6.46 -17.69 11.89
C THR A 70 -7.12 -16.63 12.77
N ILE A 71 -7.16 -15.40 12.27
CA ILE A 71 -7.73 -14.22 12.95
C ILE A 71 -8.82 -13.64 12.03
N GLU A 72 -9.99 -13.32 12.58
CA GLU A 72 -11.11 -12.74 11.81
C GLU A 72 -11.47 -13.55 10.54
N SER A 73 -11.47 -14.88 10.63
CA SER A 73 -11.73 -15.81 9.50
C SER A 73 -10.68 -15.77 8.37
N ALA A 74 -9.49 -15.21 8.62
CA ALA A 74 -8.38 -15.17 7.68
C ALA A 74 -7.09 -15.70 8.30
N THR A 75 -6.35 -16.51 7.55
CA THR A 75 -5.02 -16.96 7.95
C THR A 75 -4.00 -15.85 7.72
N HIS A 76 -3.20 -15.57 8.75
CA HIS A 76 -2.14 -14.58 8.75
C HIS A 76 -0.81 -15.31 8.99
N TYR A 77 0.13 -15.14 8.05
CA TYR A 77 1.47 -15.75 8.08
C TYR A 77 2.47 -14.72 8.61
N PHE A 78 2.86 -14.86 9.88
CA PHE A 78 3.79 -14.00 10.60
C PHE A 78 5.23 -14.44 10.35
N LEU A 79 6.02 -13.52 9.79
CA LEU A 79 7.46 -13.68 9.56
C LEU A 79 8.21 -12.81 10.57
N SER A 80 9.16 -13.41 11.28
CA SER A 80 10.03 -12.71 12.24
C SER A 80 11.44 -13.31 12.25
N PRO A 81 12.47 -12.60 12.74
CA PRO A 81 13.80 -13.18 12.88
C PRO A 81 13.78 -14.29 13.93
N LYS A 82 14.50 -15.40 13.71
CA LYS A 82 14.64 -16.47 14.71
C LYS A 82 15.27 -16.00 16.02
N VAL A 83 16.14 -14.99 15.95
CA VAL A 83 16.69 -14.34 17.13
C VAL A 83 15.65 -13.37 17.66
N ARG A 84 15.09 -13.66 18.84
CA ARG A 84 14.05 -12.82 19.44
C ARG A 84 14.58 -11.40 19.66
N PRO A 85 13.93 -10.36 19.09
CA PRO A 85 14.29 -8.99 19.40
C PRO A 85 13.92 -8.66 20.85
N LEU A 86 14.47 -7.56 21.37
CA LEU A 86 14.10 -7.02 22.67
C LEU A 86 12.58 -6.81 22.75
N LYS A 87 12.01 -7.14 23.92
CA LYS A 87 10.56 -7.06 24.20
C LYS A 87 10.05 -5.64 23.87
N GLY A 88 9.03 -5.55 23.01
CA GLY A 88 8.44 -4.28 22.57
C GLY A 88 8.97 -3.71 21.24
N MET A 89 10.03 -4.29 20.65
CA MET A 89 10.54 -3.90 19.31
C MET A 89 10.23 -4.94 18.22
N GLN A 90 9.42 -5.96 18.54
CA GLN A 90 9.14 -7.04 17.60
C GLN A 90 8.24 -6.55 16.47
N LYS A 91 8.82 -6.39 15.28
CA LYS A 91 8.11 -6.11 14.03
C LYS A 91 7.87 -7.42 13.30
N PHE A 92 6.64 -7.62 12.84
CA PHE A 92 6.27 -8.78 12.05
C PHE A 92 5.99 -8.35 10.63
N VAL A 93 6.59 -9.02 9.65
CA VAL A 93 6.06 -8.97 8.28
C VAL A 93 4.96 -10.01 8.21
N VAL A 94 3.74 -9.59 7.91
CA VAL A 94 2.58 -10.48 7.85
C VAL A 94 2.06 -10.53 6.43
N ILE A 95 1.91 -11.75 5.92
CA ILE A 95 1.41 -12.02 4.57
C ILE A 95 0.11 -12.83 4.68
N ARG A 96 -0.81 -12.65 3.73
CA ARG A 96 -2.08 -13.41 3.68
C ARG A 96 -2.09 -14.58 2.70
N SER A 97 -1.12 -14.64 1.79
CA SER A 97 -0.94 -15.73 0.84
C SER A 97 0.08 -16.74 1.36
N ALA A 98 -0.34 -18.00 1.43
CA ALA A 98 0.52 -19.13 1.78
C ALA A 98 1.64 -19.32 0.74
N ALA A 99 1.30 -19.19 -0.54
CA ALA A 99 2.26 -19.31 -1.64
C ALA A 99 3.36 -18.25 -1.55
N ALA A 100 3.01 -17.01 -1.19
CA ALA A 100 3.98 -15.95 -0.94
C ALA A 100 4.85 -16.23 0.28
N ALA A 101 4.29 -16.75 1.38
CA ALA A 101 5.06 -17.14 2.56
C ALA A 101 6.10 -18.24 2.25
N ILE A 102 5.71 -19.26 1.47
CA ILE A 102 6.65 -20.28 0.97
C ILE A 102 7.74 -19.65 0.10
N GLU A 103 7.39 -18.70 -0.77
CA GLU A 103 8.38 -17.98 -1.58
C GLU A 103 9.42 -17.27 -0.72
N VAL A 104 9.01 -16.59 0.35
CA VAL A 104 9.93 -15.93 1.30
C VAL A 104 10.91 -16.95 1.88
N LEU A 105 10.41 -18.07 2.40
CA LEU A 105 11.24 -19.09 3.04
C LEU A 105 12.22 -19.74 2.06
N ARG A 106 11.80 -19.99 0.82
CA ARG A 106 12.66 -20.59 -0.21
C ARG A 106 13.76 -19.65 -0.69
N ARG A 107 13.51 -18.34 -0.68
CA ARG A 107 14.48 -17.33 -1.11
C ARG A 107 15.57 -17.08 -0.08
N ASN A 108 15.34 -17.45 1.18
CA ASN A 108 16.33 -17.38 2.25
C ASN A 108 16.91 -15.97 2.45
N TRP A 109 16.04 -14.95 2.45
CA TRP A 109 16.43 -13.58 2.77
C TRP A 109 16.90 -13.48 4.22
N ALA A 110 17.92 -12.66 4.47
CA ALA A 110 18.66 -12.63 5.73
C ALA A 110 17.90 -11.93 6.86
N THR A 111 17.19 -10.84 6.54
CA THR A 111 16.50 -10.01 7.54
C THR A 111 15.06 -9.70 7.16
N ILE A 112 14.26 -9.26 8.13
CA ILE A 112 12.86 -8.87 7.90
C ILE A 112 12.74 -7.63 7.03
N GLU A 113 13.70 -6.71 7.12
CA GLU A 113 13.80 -5.54 6.25
C GLU A 113 14.03 -5.98 4.81
N GLU A 114 14.95 -6.92 4.59
CA GLU A 114 15.20 -7.50 3.27
C GLU A 114 13.94 -8.18 2.72
N VAL A 115 13.21 -8.91 3.56
CA VAL A 115 11.91 -9.51 3.20
C VAL A 115 10.95 -8.42 2.72
N ALA A 116 10.70 -7.39 3.53
CA ALA A 116 9.76 -6.32 3.22
C ALA A 116 10.12 -5.61 1.90
N LEU A 117 11.39 -5.25 1.70
CA LEU A 117 11.85 -4.59 0.49
C LEU A 117 11.69 -5.46 -0.75
N ASN A 118 11.94 -6.77 -0.62
CA ASN A 118 11.77 -7.69 -1.73
C ASN A 118 10.30 -7.98 -2.07
N LEU A 119 9.41 -7.93 -1.08
CA LEU A 119 7.95 -8.00 -1.30
C LEU A 119 7.45 -6.76 -2.04
N VAL A 120 7.92 -5.55 -1.65
CA VAL A 120 7.65 -4.30 -2.38
C VAL A 120 8.13 -4.40 -3.83
N ALA A 121 9.36 -4.84 -4.06
CA ALA A 121 9.93 -4.98 -5.40
C ALA A 121 9.15 -5.96 -6.29
N ARG A 122 8.47 -6.94 -5.68
CA ARG A 122 7.60 -7.91 -6.36
C ARG A 122 6.14 -7.49 -6.41
N GLY A 123 5.76 -6.38 -5.76
CA GLY A 123 4.38 -5.96 -5.61
C GLY A 123 3.48 -6.99 -4.91
N ILE A 124 4.06 -7.78 -3.99
CA ILE A 124 3.32 -8.73 -3.16
C ILE A 124 2.72 -7.96 -1.97
N PRO A 125 1.42 -8.09 -1.68
CA PRO A 125 0.79 -7.42 -0.55
C PRO A 125 1.23 -8.01 0.79
N PHE A 126 1.55 -7.15 1.75
CA PHE A 126 1.93 -7.53 3.11
C PHE A 126 1.60 -6.43 4.12
N ASN A 127 1.81 -6.69 5.39
CA ASN A 127 1.71 -5.73 6.49
C ASN A 127 2.99 -5.78 7.33
N THR A 128 3.30 -4.70 8.06
CA THR A 128 4.40 -4.70 9.04
C THR A 128 3.87 -4.47 10.45
N PHE A 129 2.97 -5.35 10.88
CA PHE A 129 2.30 -5.27 12.17
C PHE A 129 3.29 -5.16 13.32
N SER A 130 2.91 -4.36 14.32
CA SER A 130 3.59 -4.30 15.61
C SER A 130 2.59 -4.59 16.73
N PRO A 131 3.05 -5.14 17.88
CA PRO A 131 2.23 -5.23 19.08
C PRO A 131 1.68 -3.86 19.48
N GLY A 132 0.39 -3.78 19.75
CA GLY A 132 -0.32 -2.58 20.16
C GLY A 132 -1.30 -2.85 21.31
N PRO A 133 -1.90 -1.81 21.89
CA PRO A 133 -2.92 -2.01 22.91
C PRO A 133 -4.07 -2.85 22.36
N LEU A 134 -4.83 -3.50 23.25
CA LEU A 134 -6.11 -4.08 22.84
C LEU A 134 -6.97 -2.99 22.18
N PRO A 135 -7.78 -3.33 21.16
CA PRO A 135 -8.59 -2.35 20.48
C PRO A 135 -9.51 -1.71 21.52
N ALA A 136 -9.45 -0.38 21.68
CA ALA A 136 -10.52 0.33 22.36
C ALA A 136 -11.82 0.08 21.58
N LEU A 137 -12.97 0.12 22.27
CA LEU A 137 -14.26 0.15 21.58
C LEU A 137 -14.17 1.17 20.44
N PRO A 138 -14.61 0.83 19.21
CA PRO A 138 -14.56 1.77 18.11
C PRO A 138 -15.22 3.07 18.58
N PRO A 139 -14.59 4.24 18.38
CA PRO A 139 -15.27 5.50 18.64
C PRO A 139 -16.61 5.45 17.91
N ALA A 140 -17.69 5.89 18.57
CA ALA A 140 -19.01 5.98 17.93
C ALA A 140 -18.85 6.53 16.52
N ASP A 141 -19.47 5.88 15.54
CA ASP A 141 -19.37 6.24 14.12
C ASP A 141 -19.60 7.74 13.99
N LYS A 142 -18.50 8.52 13.90
CA LYS A 142 -18.60 9.90 13.49
C LYS A 142 -19.16 9.80 12.09
N VAL A 143 -20.37 10.34 11.88
CA VAL A 143 -21.01 10.44 10.57
C VAL A 143 -19.94 10.97 9.62
N LYS A 144 -19.33 10.07 8.85
CA LYS A 144 -18.31 10.46 7.89
C LYS A 144 -19.09 11.20 6.83
N GLN A 145 -18.84 12.50 6.70
CA GLN A 145 -19.37 13.22 5.55
C GLN A 145 -18.94 12.44 4.29
N PRO A 146 -19.85 12.17 3.34
CA PRO A 146 -19.52 11.43 2.15
C PRO A 146 -18.53 12.25 1.32
N TYR A 147 -17.25 12.00 1.51
CA TYR A 147 -16.21 12.65 0.73
C TYR A 147 -16.12 12.01 -0.65
N LYS A 148 -16.22 12.83 -1.70
CA LYS A 148 -16.43 12.41 -3.09
C LYS A 148 -15.12 12.30 -3.88
N GLY A 149 -14.07 11.71 -3.30
CA GLY A 149 -12.74 11.56 -3.94
C GLY A 149 -12.14 12.92 -4.36
N LEU A 150 -11.80 13.10 -5.63
CA LEU A 150 -11.29 14.39 -6.16
C LEU A 150 -12.39 15.46 -6.32
N GLY A 151 -13.61 15.18 -5.87
CA GLY A 151 -14.75 16.09 -5.84
C GLY A 151 -15.68 15.94 -7.05
N PHE A 152 -16.68 16.81 -7.06
CA PHE A 152 -17.74 16.82 -8.06
C PHE A 152 -17.29 17.49 -9.38
N ARG A 153 -17.86 17.01 -10.48
CA ARG A 153 -17.68 17.51 -11.84
C ARG A 153 -19.02 17.55 -12.58
N HIS A 154 -19.17 18.53 -13.46
CA HIS A 154 -20.38 18.73 -14.26
C HIS A 154 -20.54 17.67 -15.35
N ALA A 155 -21.76 17.54 -15.88
CA ALA A 155 -22.04 16.66 -17.00
C ALA A 155 -21.21 17.05 -18.23
N GLY A 156 -20.59 16.06 -18.88
CA GLY A 156 -19.69 16.30 -20.01
C GLY A 156 -18.24 16.64 -19.63
N PHE A 157 -17.86 16.54 -18.35
CA PHE A 157 -16.47 16.72 -17.92
C PHE A 157 -15.50 15.85 -18.73
N GLN A 158 -14.51 16.50 -19.33
CA GLN A 158 -13.43 15.86 -20.07
C GLN A 158 -12.13 15.97 -19.30
N ALA A 159 -11.49 14.83 -19.10
CA ALA A 159 -10.23 14.75 -18.40
C ALA A 159 -9.10 15.16 -19.33
N THR A 160 -8.26 16.10 -18.87
CA THR A 160 -7.14 16.61 -19.66
C THR A 160 -5.82 16.22 -19.01
N PRO A 161 -4.68 16.28 -19.73
CA PRO A 161 -3.37 16.13 -19.12
C PRO A 161 -3.12 17.09 -17.94
N SER A 162 -3.71 18.29 -17.97
CA SER A 162 -3.68 19.25 -16.86
C SER A 162 -4.45 18.76 -15.63
N GLU A 163 -5.64 18.17 -15.82
CA GLU A 163 -6.39 17.53 -14.73
C GLU A 163 -5.63 16.34 -14.15
N TYR A 164 -4.95 15.56 -15.00
CA TYR A 164 -4.09 14.47 -14.53
C TYR A 164 -2.93 14.99 -13.66
N ALA A 165 -2.25 16.07 -14.08
CA ALA A 165 -1.19 16.68 -13.28
C ALA A 165 -1.68 17.19 -11.91
N LYS A 166 -2.90 17.77 -11.84
CA LYS A 166 -3.53 18.15 -10.57
C LYS A 166 -3.79 16.94 -9.69
N TYR A 167 -4.35 15.86 -10.27
CA TYR A 167 -4.54 14.59 -9.58
C TYR A 167 -3.21 14.06 -9.02
N GLU A 168 -2.14 14.05 -9.82
CA GLU A 168 -0.83 13.57 -9.37
C GLU A 168 -0.30 14.40 -8.21
N SER A 169 -0.47 15.72 -8.24
CA SER A 169 -0.10 16.60 -7.13
C SER A 169 -0.86 16.24 -5.84
N ILE A 170 -2.17 16.00 -5.93
CA ILE A 170 -3.01 15.65 -4.76
C ILE A 170 -2.62 14.27 -4.23
N ARG A 171 -2.51 13.26 -5.11
CA ARG A 171 -2.07 11.90 -4.76
C ARG A 171 -0.70 11.90 -4.10
N ASN A 172 0.25 12.66 -4.66
CA ASN A 172 1.62 12.68 -4.15
C ASN A 172 1.69 13.30 -2.74
N ARG A 173 0.76 14.18 -2.34
CA ARG A 173 0.68 14.63 -0.94
C ARG A 173 0.39 13.48 0.02
N ILE A 174 -0.48 12.53 -0.37
CA ILE A 174 -0.74 11.31 0.42
C ILE A 174 0.51 10.43 0.45
N PHE A 175 1.14 10.20 -0.71
CA PHE A 175 2.33 9.36 -0.80
C PHE A 175 3.56 9.92 -0.06
N CYS A 176 3.73 11.24 -0.03
CA CYS A 176 4.82 11.89 0.70
C CYS A 176 4.57 11.99 2.21
N SER A 177 3.36 11.67 2.69
CA SER A 177 3.07 11.57 4.12
C SER A 177 3.54 10.23 4.71
N GLU A 178 3.36 10.04 6.02
CA GLU A 178 3.59 8.75 6.69
C GLU A 178 2.77 7.60 6.07
N ARG A 179 1.69 7.92 5.32
CA ARG A 179 0.86 6.93 4.63
C ARG A 179 1.53 6.30 3.40
N GLY A 180 2.60 6.88 2.86
CA GLY A 180 3.27 6.35 1.67
C GLY A 180 3.70 4.89 1.78
N ARG A 181 4.11 4.44 2.98
CA ARG A 181 4.45 3.03 3.25
C ARG A 181 3.27 2.09 2.99
N VAL A 182 2.05 2.50 3.32
CA VAL A 182 0.82 1.70 3.16
C VAL A 182 0.61 1.41 1.68
N ALA A 183 0.80 2.43 0.84
CA ALA A 183 0.64 2.28 -0.60
C ALA A 183 1.60 1.22 -1.17
N LEU A 184 2.86 1.21 -0.73
CA LEU A 184 3.82 0.19 -1.14
C LEU A 184 3.45 -1.22 -0.64
N MET A 185 2.94 -1.32 0.60
CA MET A 185 2.53 -2.57 1.24
C MET A 185 1.27 -3.20 0.62
N MET A 186 0.39 -2.40 0.00
CA MET A 186 -0.84 -2.92 -0.63
C MET A 186 -0.59 -3.75 -1.90
N GLY A 187 0.60 -3.69 -2.49
CA GLY A 187 0.88 -4.31 -3.78
C GLY A 187 0.03 -3.73 -4.92
N GLY A 188 -0.04 -4.47 -6.03
CA GLY A 188 -0.92 -4.15 -7.16
C GLY A 188 -0.73 -2.73 -7.72
N VAL A 189 -1.82 -2.16 -8.26
CA VAL A 189 -1.78 -0.84 -8.92
C VAL A 189 -1.42 0.29 -7.95
N ILE A 190 -1.82 0.20 -6.69
CA ILE A 190 -1.53 1.22 -5.67
C ILE A 190 -0.03 1.28 -5.39
N ALA A 191 0.61 0.13 -5.12
CA ALA A 191 2.05 0.09 -4.91
C ALA A 191 2.80 0.56 -6.15
N ARG A 192 2.31 0.22 -7.35
CA ARG A 192 2.93 0.68 -8.60
C ARG A 192 2.86 2.20 -8.77
N LEU A 193 1.74 2.83 -8.41
CA LEU A 193 1.59 4.29 -8.41
C LEU A 193 2.53 4.95 -7.40
N ALA A 194 2.73 4.33 -6.24
CA ALA A 194 3.59 4.82 -5.18
C ALA A 194 5.10 4.64 -5.45
N LEU A 195 5.50 3.61 -6.19
CA LEU A 195 6.92 3.21 -6.36
C LEU A 195 7.83 4.30 -6.97
N GLY A 196 7.25 5.25 -7.71
CA GLY A 196 7.98 6.39 -8.28
C GLY A 196 8.11 7.60 -7.35
N VAL A 197 7.42 7.58 -6.21
CA VAL A 197 7.24 8.73 -5.30
C VAL A 197 7.75 8.41 -3.89
N VAL A 198 7.43 7.22 -3.38
CA VAL A 198 7.76 6.78 -2.02
C VAL A 198 9.09 6.03 -2.02
N ASN A 199 9.95 6.34 -1.05
CA ASN A 199 11.16 5.54 -0.80
C ASN A 199 10.77 4.14 -0.29
N PRO A 200 11.16 3.04 -0.96
CA PRO A 200 10.85 1.68 -0.50
C PRO A 200 11.27 1.39 0.94
N GLN A 201 12.32 2.03 1.45
CA GLN A 201 12.78 1.87 2.84
C GLN A 201 11.73 2.33 3.88
N ALA A 202 10.73 3.11 3.49
CA ALA A 202 9.66 3.54 4.39
C ALA A 202 8.86 2.37 4.99
N VAL A 203 8.83 1.20 4.35
CA VAL A 203 8.11 0.03 4.88
C VAL A 203 8.81 -0.58 6.11
N CYS A 204 10.12 -0.36 6.28
CA CYS A 204 10.92 -0.93 7.37
C CYS A 204 10.70 -0.22 8.72
N SER A 205 10.15 1.01 8.69
CA SER A 205 9.91 1.80 9.90
C SER A 205 8.83 1.21 10.82
N GLY A 206 7.97 0.33 10.29
CA GLY A 206 6.79 -0.17 11.02
C GLY A 206 5.62 0.80 10.94
N PRO A 207 4.54 0.55 11.71
CA PRO A 207 3.34 1.38 11.71
C PRO A 207 3.61 2.83 12.13
N SER A 208 2.86 3.77 11.58
CA SER A 208 2.90 5.17 12.01
C SER A 208 2.34 5.36 13.42
N SER A 209 2.65 6.49 14.05
CA SER A 209 2.05 6.85 15.33
C SER A 209 0.51 6.92 15.25
N GLY A 210 -0.03 7.35 14.11
CA GLY A 210 -1.47 7.39 13.85
C GLY A 210 -2.13 6.03 13.69
N ALA A 211 -1.38 4.96 13.46
CA ALA A 211 -1.92 3.59 13.37
C ALA A 211 -2.56 3.15 14.69
N TYR A 212 -2.02 3.60 15.83
CA TYR A 212 -2.52 3.26 17.16
C TYR A 212 -3.86 3.92 17.51
N THR A 213 -4.33 4.86 16.69
CA THR A 213 -5.64 5.53 16.88
C THR A 213 -6.61 5.22 15.75
N ASN A 214 -6.15 5.20 14.51
CA ASN A 214 -6.98 5.08 13.31
C ASN A 214 -6.52 3.96 12.36
N GLY A 215 -5.61 3.10 12.81
CA GLY A 215 -5.08 1.99 12.02
C GLY A 215 -5.99 0.77 12.06
N ARG A 216 -5.50 -0.30 11.44
CA ARG A 216 -6.11 -1.62 11.50
C ARG A 216 -5.56 -2.38 12.70
N PHE A 217 -6.45 -2.89 13.52
CA PHE A 217 -6.16 -3.84 14.57
C PHE A 217 -6.59 -5.23 14.13
N ILE A 218 -5.77 -6.25 14.40
CA ILE A 218 -6.17 -7.65 14.31
C ILE A 218 -5.92 -8.32 15.67
N TRP A 219 -6.89 -9.10 16.14
CA TRP A 219 -6.84 -9.75 17.45
C TRP A 219 -7.61 -11.08 17.41
N ASP A 220 -7.06 -12.11 18.06
CA ASP A 220 -7.60 -13.47 18.03
C ASP A 220 -8.83 -13.67 18.93
N GLY A 221 -9.20 -12.67 19.73
CA GLY A 221 -10.35 -12.73 20.63
C GLY A 221 -10.14 -13.56 21.90
N ARG A 222 -9.01 -14.26 21.99
CA ARG A 222 -8.81 -15.37 22.93
C ARG A 222 -7.55 -15.20 23.77
N SER A 223 -6.52 -14.59 23.22
CA SER A 223 -5.27 -14.34 23.92
C SER A 223 -5.36 -13.11 24.81
N THR A 224 -4.64 -13.16 25.93
CA THR A 224 -4.29 -11.98 26.75
C THR A 224 -3.23 -11.11 26.07
N SER A 225 -2.84 -11.45 24.83
CA SER A 225 -1.78 -10.78 24.08
C SER A 225 -2.27 -9.47 23.47
N PRO A 226 -1.37 -8.48 23.32
CA PRO A 226 -1.66 -7.23 22.62
C PRO A 226 -2.19 -7.49 21.21
N ALA A 227 -3.16 -6.69 20.76
CA ALA A 227 -3.59 -6.73 19.37
C ALA A 227 -2.43 -6.30 18.46
N TYR A 228 -2.43 -6.81 17.23
CA TYR A 228 -1.47 -6.34 16.24
C TYR A 228 -2.04 -5.12 15.52
N VAL A 229 -1.26 -4.06 15.42
CA VAL A 229 -1.65 -2.81 14.78
C VAL A 229 -0.79 -2.49 13.57
N ASP A 230 -1.42 -2.00 12.51
CA ASP A 230 -0.75 -1.44 11.34
C ASP A 230 -1.56 -0.30 10.73
N ASP A 231 -0.93 0.51 9.90
CA ASP A 231 -1.58 1.53 9.11
C ASP A 231 -2.57 0.94 8.09
N VAL A 232 -3.65 1.67 7.82
CA VAL A 232 -4.62 1.33 6.77
C VAL A 232 -5.08 2.61 6.08
N PHE A 233 -5.37 2.51 4.78
CA PHE A 233 -6.04 3.59 4.07
C PHE A 233 -7.55 3.56 4.35
N THR A 234 -8.11 4.75 4.50
CA THR A 234 -9.54 4.96 4.37
C THR A 234 -9.99 4.79 2.92
N GLN A 235 -11.29 4.53 2.72
CA GLN A 235 -11.86 4.44 1.37
C GLN A 235 -11.67 5.74 0.58
N GLU A 236 -11.74 6.87 1.28
CA GLU A 236 -11.49 8.21 0.73
C GLU A 236 -10.08 8.34 0.16
N GLU A 237 -9.06 7.98 0.94
CA GLU A 237 -7.66 8.01 0.48
C GLU A 237 -7.47 7.09 -0.73
N LEU A 238 -8.08 5.91 -0.74
CA LEU A 238 -8.04 5.00 -1.90
C LEU A 238 -8.68 5.62 -3.15
N ASP A 239 -9.81 6.29 -3.00
CA ASP A 239 -10.51 6.94 -4.12
C ASP A 239 -9.70 8.14 -4.65
N ILE A 240 -9.05 8.93 -3.77
CA ILE A 240 -8.09 9.97 -4.18
C ILE A 240 -6.90 9.34 -4.92
N ILE A 241 -6.30 8.28 -4.39
CA ILE A 241 -5.14 7.60 -4.99
C ILE A 241 -5.47 7.06 -6.39
N CYS A 242 -6.67 6.48 -6.57
CA CYS A 242 -7.13 5.97 -7.85
C CYS A 242 -7.61 7.08 -8.81
N GLY A 243 -7.66 8.33 -8.34
CA GLY A 243 -8.05 9.49 -9.12
C GLY A 243 -9.53 9.50 -9.46
N VAL A 244 -10.37 9.19 -8.47
CA VAL A 244 -11.82 9.09 -8.60
C VAL A 244 -12.46 10.48 -8.59
N TYR A 245 -13.35 10.74 -9.55
CA TYR A 245 -14.25 11.89 -9.60
C TYR A 245 -15.70 11.41 -9.52
N GLU A 246 -16.55 12.28 -8.97
CA GLU A 246 -18.00 12.16 -9.10
C GLU A 246 -18.48 13.11 -10.20
N VAL A 247 -19.12 12.58 -11.23
CA VAL A 247 -19.55 13.35 -12.41
C VAL A 247 -21.06 13.30 -12.51
N SER A 248 -21.72 14.45 -12.61
CA SER A 248 -23.16 14.51 -12.90
C SER A 248 -23.49 13.84 -14.23
N THR A 249 -24.57 13.06 -14.26
CA THR A 249 -25.10 12.50 -15.51
C THR A 249 -25.98 13.49 -16.27
N GLY A 250 -26.29 14.65 -15.67
CA GLY A 250 -27.25 15.62 -16.19
C GLY A 250 -28.71 15.21 -15.97
N GLN A 251 -28.96 14.04 -15.38
CA GLN A 251 -30.31 13.58 -15.02
C GLN A 251 -30.62 13.92 -13.57
N SER A 252 -31.88 14.26 -13.31
CA SER A 252 -32.40 14.42 -11.95
C SER A 252 -32.71 13.06 -11.34
N ASP A 253 -32.30 12.87 -10.08
CA ASP A 253 -32.71 11.75 -9.23
C ASP A 253 -33.63 12.30 -8.13
N PRO A 254 -34.97 12.19 -8.27
CA PRO A 254 -35.93 12.71 -7.30
C PRO A 254 -35.80 12.10 -5.90
N PHE A 255 -35.10 10.98 -5.76
CA PHE A 255 -34.90 10.26 -4.51
C PHE A 255 -33.46 10.39 -3.97
N GLY A 256 -32.57 11.10 -4.68
CA GLY A 256 -31.20 11.35 -4.26
C GLY A 256 -31.10 12.55 -3.31
N PRO A 257 -30.11 12.57 -2.39
CA PRO A 257 -29.96 13.63 -1.39
C PRO A 257 -29.76 15.03 -2.00
N ASP A 258 -29.22 15.11 -3.22
CA ASP A 258 -28.94 16.36 -3.94
C ASP A 258 -29.83 16.53 -5.20
N GLY A 259 -30.80 15.64 -5.43
CA GLY A 259 -31.69 15.69 -6.61
C GLY A 259 -31.01 15.39 -7.96
N GLN A 260 -29.70 15.15 -7.98
CA GLN A 260 -28.90 14.98 -9.21
C GLN A 260 -28.23 13.60 -9.23
N GLN A 261 -28.46 12.86 -10.32
CA GLN A 261 -27.83 11.58 -10.53
C GLN A 261 -26.34 11.78 -10.90
N THR A 262 -25.46 11.03 -10.24
CA THR A 262 -24.02 11.08 -10.50
C THR A 262 -23.47 9.71 -10.86
N LYS A 263 -22.31 9.71 -11.53
CA LYS A 263 -21.52 8.51 -11.81
C LYS A 263 -20.10 8.69 -11.31
N THR A 264 -19.51 7.62 -10.82
CA THR A 264 -18.11 7.58 -10.41
C THR A 264 -17.23 7.19 -11.60
N VAL A 265 -16.20 7.99 -11.88
CA VAL A 265 -15.19 7.71 -12.92
C VAL A 265 -13.80 7.91 -12.35
N SER A 266 -12.78 7.22 -12.89
CA SER A 266 -11.42 7.32 -12.34
C SER A 266 -10.31 7.22 -13.38
N TRP A 267 -9.13 7.75 -13.02
CA TRP A 267 -7.91 7.64 -13.81
C TRP A 267 -7.34 6.22 -13.83
N TRP A 268 -7.33 5.59 -12.65
CA TRP A 268 -6.87 4.23 -12.40
C TRP A 268 -8.02 3.38 -11.85
N PRO A 269 -7.99 2.04 -12.06
CA PRO A 269 -9.01 1.17 -11.51
C PRO A 269 -8.98 1.27 -9.99
N ARG A 270 -10.18 1.35 -9.40
CA ARG A 270 -10.32 1.31 -7.94
C ARG A 270 -9.71 0.04 -7.39
N GLU A 271 -9.24 0.10 -6.15
CA GLU A 271 -8.56 -1.02 -5.49
C GLU A 271 -9.34 -2.34 -5.58
N VAL A 272 -10.65 -2.30 -5.28
CA VAL A 272 -11.54 -3.46 -5.35
C VAL A 272 -11.67 -3.97 -6.79
N THR A 273 -11.73 -3.07 -7.78
CA THR A 273 -11.81 -3.41 -9.21
C THR A 273 -10.52 -4.07 -9.68
N TRP A 274 -9.35 -3.53 -9.30
CA TRP A 274 -8.05 -4.15 -9.58
C TRP A 274 -7.94 -5.53 -8.93
N ARG A 275 -8.29 -5.63 -7.65
CA ARG A 275 -8.23 -6.89 -6.89
C ARG A 275 -9.06 -8.00 -7.53
N ASN A 276 -10.20 -7.63 -8.12
CA ASN A 276 -11.11 -8.55 -8.77
C ASN A 276 -10.81 -8.78 -10.26
N SER A 277 -9.73 -8.21 -10.80
CA SER A 277 -9.31 -8.41 -12.19
C SER A 277 -8.41 -9.65 -12.35
N GLY A 278 -8.29 -10.15 -13.58
CA GLY A 278 -7.37 -11.23 -13.94
C GLY A 278 -5.89 -10.84 -13.90
N LEU A 279 -5.56 -9.54 -13.73
CA LEU A 279 -4.19 -9.07 -13.52
C LEU A 279 -3.73 -9.25 -12.07
N ASN A 280 -4.66 -9.36 -11.12
CA ASN A 280 -4.32 -9.56 -9.72
C ASN A 280 -4.02 -11.03 -9.42
N MET A 281 -2.76 -11.43 -9.60
CA MET A 281 -2.24 -12.78 -9.32
C MET A 281 -1.51 -12.88 -7.98
N GLY A 282 -1.66 -11.88 -7.10
CA GLY A 282 -0.96 -11.80 -5.81
C GLY A 282 0.45 -11.20 -5.84
N TYR A 283 0.96 -10.84 -7.02
CA TYR A 283 2.22 -10.12 -7.22
C TYR A 283 2.18 -9.32 -8.53
N TRP A 284 3.15 -8.42 -8.74
CA TRP A 284 3.24 -7.58 -9.93
C TRP A 284 3.89 -8.32 -11.09
N THR A 285 3.09 -8.70 -12.08
CA THR A 285 3.55 -9.47 -13.25
C THR A 285 4.03 -8.55 -14.38
N ARG A 286 4.68 -9.13 -15.40
CA ARG A 286 5.01 -8.40 -16.64
C ARG A 286 3.75 -7.87 -17.35
N SER A 287 2.66 -8.64 -17.33
CA SER A 287 1.37 -8.21 -17.89
C SER A 287 0.78 -7.03 -17.12
N CYS A 288 0.96 -6.98 -15.80
CA CYS A 288 0.58 -5.82 -14.99
C CYS A 288 1.36 -4.57 -15.41
N GLU A 289 2.69 -4.70 -15.55
CA GLU A 289 3.54 -3.57 -15.98
C GLU A 289 3.19 -3.10 -17.39
N ALA A 290 3.02 -4.02 -18.35
CA ALA A 290 2.66 -3.67 -19.71
C ALA A 290 1.31 -2.93 -19.77
N TRP A 291 0.30 -3.46 -19.09
CA TRP A 291 -1.01 -2.81 -18.98
C TRP A 291 -0.89 -1.41 -18.36
N PHE A 292 -0.14 -1.28 -17.25
CA PHE A 292 0.04 -0.01 -16.55
C PHE A 292 0.75 1.03 -17.42
N GLN A 293 1.81 0.63 -18.12
CA GLN A 293 2.57 1.54 -18.99
C GLN A 293 1.75 1.98 -20.20
N ASN A 294 0.98 1.09 -20.81
CA ASN A 294 0.08 1.44 -21.92
C ASN A 294 -0.95 2.47 -21.47
N ARG A 295 -1.60 2.22 -20.33
CA ARG A 295 -2.56 3.18 -19.74
C ARG A 295 -1.90 4.52 -19.41
N LEU A 296 -0.71 4.50 -18.82
CA LEU A 296 0.04 5.73 -18.52
C LEU A 296 0.41 6.51 -19.79
N ALA A 297 0.74 5.82 -20.87
CA ALA A 297 1.03 6.42 -22.17
C ALA A 297 -0.20 7.11 -22.76
N GLU A 298 -1.37 6.47 -22.73
CA GLU A 298 -2.64 7.08 -23.17
C GLU A 298 -2.96 8.35 -22.36
N ILE A 299 -2.77 8.30 -21.04
CA ILE A 299 -3.01 9.46 -20.17
C ILE A 299 -2.09 10.61 -20.54
N ARG A 300 -0.80 10.34 -20.75
CA ARG A 300 0.19 11.36 -21.12
C ARG A 300 -0.01 11.91 -22.52
N ALA A 301 -0.51 11.09 -23.44
CA ALA A 301 -0.90 11.51 -24.78
C ALA A 301 -2.19 12.34 -24.80
N GLY A 302 -2.93 12.39 -23.68
CA GLY A 302 -4.24 13.06 -23.61
C GLY A 302 -5.35 12.30 -24.34
N SER A 303 -5.12 11.03 -24.70
CA SER A 303 -6.09 10.17 -25.37
C SER A 303 -6.87 9.27 -24.41
N ALA A 304 -6.50 9.24 -23.13
CA ALA A 304 -7.18 8.43 -22.13
C ALA A 304 -8.51 9.04 -21.68
N GLU A 305 -9.57 8.23 -21.71
CA GLU A 305 -10.84 8.55 -21.08
C GLU A 305 -10.87 8.08 -19.62
N LEU A 306 -11.61 8.79 -18.75
CA LEU A 306 -11.89 8.28 -17.41
C LEU A 306 -12.91 7.14 -17.48
N HIS A 307 -12.68 6.08 -16.72
CA HIS A 307 -13.55 4.91 -16.75
C HIS A 307 -14.36 4.80 -15.46
N ASN A 308 -15.63 4.42 -15.62
CA ASN A 308 -16.45 3.96 -14.50
C ASN A 308 -16.22 2.45 -14.28
N LEU A 309 -16.89 1.89 -13.26
CA LEU A 309 -16.76 0.46 -12.92
C LEU A 309 -17.02 -0.47 -14.12
N ARG A 310 -18.06 -0.18 -14.91
CA ARG A 310 -18.43 -1.00 -16.07
C ARG A 310 -17.28 -1.03 -17.09
N HIS A 311 -16.79 0.13 -17.51
CA HIS A 311 -15.70 0.19 -18.49
C HIS A 311 -14.42 -0.45 -17.94
N TRP A 312 -14.10 -0.26 -16.65
CA TRP A 312 -12.96 -0.97 -16.04
C TRP A 312 -13.10 -2.49 -16.13
N ASN A 313 -14.28 -3.04 -15.89
CA ASN A 313 -14.53 -4.47 -16.02
C ASN A 313 -14.44 -4.98 -17.46
N GLU A 314 -14.70 -4.11 -18.45
CA GLU A 314 -14.57 -4.44 -19.88
C GLU A 314 -13.10 -4.44 -20.34
N ILE A 315 -12.27 -3.50 -19.87
CA ILE A 315 -10.87 -3.37 -20.32
C ILE A 315 -9.87 -4.14 -19.46
N LEU A 316 -10.22 -4.50 -18.22
CA LEU A 316 -9.39 -5.35 -17.38
C LEU A 316 -9.64 -6.83 -17.76
N PRO A 317 -8.59 -7.65 -17.86
CA PRO A 317 -8.75 -9.07 -18.12
C PRO A 317 -9.73 -9.76 -17.16
N SER A 318 -10.56 -10.66 -17.71
CA SER A 318 -11.50 -11.47 -16.93
C SER A 318 -10.77 -12.28 -15.86
N SER A 319 -11.44 -12.44 -14.74
CA SER A 319 -10.81 -12.86 -13.50
C SER A 319 -11.19 -14.25 -13.03
N ASP A 320 -12.19 -14.92 -13.61
CA ASP A 320 -12.72 -16.16 -13.01
C ASP A 320 -11.69 -17.29 -13.01
N ARG A 321 -11.14 -17.61 -14.19
CA ARG A 321 -10.12 -18.66 -14.31
C ARG A 321 -8.82 -18.30 -13.59
N CYS A 322 -8.33 -17.06 -13.75
CA CYS A 322 -7.11 -16.60 -13.09
C CYS A 322 -7.23 -16.61 -11.56
N ARG A 323 -8.36 -16.13 -11.02
CA ARG A 323 -8.65 -16.16 -9.58
C ARG A 323 -8.81 -17.59 -9.07
N LEU A 324 -9.47 -18.46 -9.82
CA LEU A 324 -9.58 -19.87 -9.46
C LEU A 324 -8.19 -20.49 -9.31
N LEU A 325 -7.35 -20.37 -10.34
CA LEU A 325 -5.98 -20.92 -10.31
C LEU A 325 -5.15 -20.33 -9.17
N SER A 326 -5.22 -19.01 -8.95
CA SER A 326 -4.51 -18.36 -7.85
C SER A 326 -4.99 -18.84 -6.48
N ARG A 327 -6.31 -18.98 -6.29
CA ARG A 327 -6.91 -19.46 -5.02
C ARG A 327 -6.58 -20.93 -4.78
N THR A 328 -6.68 -21.77 -5.81
CA THR A 328 -6.32 -23.18 -5.68
C THR A 328 -4.85 -23.33 -5.33
N ASN A 329 -3.95 -22.65 -6.05
CA ASN A 329 -2.52 -22.68 -5.73
C ASN A 329 -2.23 -22.22 -4.29
N ASP A 330 -2.87 -21.16 -3.83
CA ASP A 330 -2.70 -20.68 -2.45
C ASP A 330 -3.27 -21.64 -1.41
N GLY A 331 -4.41 -22.29 -1.70
CA GLY A 331 -4.99 -23.34 -0.86
C GLY A 331 -4.10 -24.59 -0.76
N LEU A 332 -3.52 -25.03 -1.88
CA LEU A 332 -2.55 -26.14 -1.89
C LEU A 332 -1.27 -25.76 -1.14
N ALA A 333 -0.81 -24.52 -1.25
CA ALA A 333 0.32 -24.01 -0.48
C ALA A 333 0.02 -23.96 1.02
N ALA A 334 -1.20 -23.60 1.42
CA ALA A 334 -1.62 -23.63 2.82
C ALA A 334 -1.62 -25.06 3.37
N ALA A 335 -2.18 -26.02 2.62
CA ALA A 335 -2.16 -27.44 2.99
C ALA A 335 -0.72 -27.96 3.15
N PHE A 336 0.18 -27.60 2.23
CA PHE A 336 1.60 -27.94 2.34
C PHE A 336 2.24 -27.39 3.61
N LEU A 337 1.95 -26.14 4.00
CA LEU A 337 2.45 -25.54 5.24
C LEU A 337 1.88 -26.24 6.48
N ASP A 338 0.59 -26.59 6.48
CA ASP A 338 -0.04 -27.32 7.59
C ASP A 338 0.58 -28.72 7.77
N GLU A 339 1.00 -29.38 6.70
CA GLU A 339 1.68 -30.69 6.75
C GLU A 339 3.15 -30.60 7.18
N ASN A 340 3.85 -29.49 6.86
CA ASN A 340 5.32 -29.44 6.92
C ASN A 340 5.89 -28.33 7.84
N GLY A 341 5.07 -27.50 8.46
CA GLY A 341 5.52 -26.42 9.32
C GLY A 341 4.94 -26.45 10.74
N THR A 342 5.14 -25.36 11.49
CA THR A 342 4.72 -25.25 12.89
C THR A 342 3.61 -24.21 13.03
N ARG A 343 2.38 -24.68 13.23
CA ARG A 343 1.23 -23.83 13.55
C ARG A 343 1.33 -23.33 14.99
N ILE A 344 1.00 -22.06 15.24
CA ILE A 344 0.76 -21.62 16.62
C ILE A 344 -0.55 -22.26 17.05
N VAL A 345 -0.47 -23.32 17.85
CA VAL A 345 -1.59 -23.76 18.66
C VAL A 345 -1.63 -22.78 19.82
N ALA A 346 -2.71 -22.04 19.97
CA ALA A 346 -2.98 -21.29 21.19
C ALA A 346 -3.06 -22.31 22.33
N ASP A 347 -1.94 -22.53 23.02
CA ASP A 347 -1.90 -23.35 24.22
C ASP A 347 -2.58 -22.55 25.34
N PRO A 348 -3.75 -22.99 25.86
CA PRO A 348 -4.40 -22.29 26.96
C PRO A 348 -3.62 -22.38 28.28
N THR A 349 -2.52 -23.15 28.34
CA THR A 349 -1.90 -23.59 29.59
C THR A 349 -0.42 -23.27 29.78
N THR A 350 0.28 -22.65 28.82
CA THR A 350 1.71 -22.34 28.97
C THR A 350 2.06 -20.86 28.77
N GLU A 351 1.41 -19.97 29.52
CA GLU A 351 2.08 -18.74 29.98
C GLU A 351 1.78 -18.50 31.46
N THR A 352 2.47 -19.25 32.33
CA THR A 352 2.63 -18.88 33.73
C THR A 352 3.60 -17.71 33.82
N PHE A 353 3.10 -16.49 33.67
CA PHE A 353 3.76 -15.29 34.18
C PHE A 353 3.07 -14.82 35.48
N PRO A 354 3.84 -14.26 36.44
CA PRO A 354 3.39 -14.12 37.82
C PRO A 354 2.25 -13.10 37.93
N ARG A 355 1.17 -13.54 38.58
CA ARG A 355 0.09 -12.70 39.09
C ARG A 355 0.64 -11.61 40.00
N THR A 356 0.42 -10.34 39.63
CA THR A 356 0.13 -9.18 40.52
C THR A 356 0.08 -7.93 39.58
N ILE A 357 -0.87 -6.98 39.61
CA ILE A 357 -1.84 -6.48 40.60
C ILE A 357 -3.04 -5.87 39.83
N GLY A 358 -4.26 -6.04 40.34
CA GLY A 358 -5.29 -4.98 40.32
C GLY A 358 -6.45 -5.07 39.34
N GLY A 359 -7.58 -5.63 39.79
CA GLY A 359 -8.93 -5.20 39.41
C GLY A 359 -9.50 -5.71 38.08
N GLN A 360 -10.07 -6.92 38.07
CA GLN A 360 -11.04 -7.32 37.04
C GLN A 360 -12.47 -7.03 37.51
N ASP A 361 -13.21 -6.27 36.71
CA ASP A 361 -14.68 -6.29 36.70
C ASP A 361 -15.15 -7.46 35.81
N PRO A 362 -15.90 -8.45 36.32
CA PRO A 362 -16.34 -9.62 35.57
C PRO A 362 -17.43 -9.35 34.51
N SER A 363 -17.95 -8.12 34.39
CA SER A 363 -19.13 -7.82 33.56
C SER A 363 -18.86 -7.65 32.05
N LEU A 364 -17.59 -7.51 31.61
CA LEU A 364 -17.24 -7.29 30.20
C LEU A 364 -17.29 -8.55 29.32
N ARG A 365 -17.47 -9.75 29.89
CA ARG A 365 -17.50 -11.01 29.12
C ARG A 365 -18.85 -11.31 28.45
N ARG A 366 -19.92 -10.58 28.76
CA ARG A 366 -21.29 -10.98 28.36
C ARG A 366 -21.93 -10.16 27.24
N PHE A 367 -21.29 -9.11 26.73
CA PHE A 367 -21.93 -8.17 25.80
C PHE A 367 -21.51 -8.26 24.32
N TYR A 368 -20.58 -9.15 23.94
CA TYR A 368 -20.12 -9.25 22.55
C TYR A 368 -20.93 -10.18 21.64
N PHE A 369 -22.00 -10.79 22.14
CA PHE A 369 -22.99 -11.48 21.31
C PHE A 369 -24.30 -10.72 21.37
N THR A 370 -24.90 -10.46 20.20
CA THR A 370 -26.13 -9.68 19.90
C THR A 370 -25.82 -8.21 19.59
N LEU A 371 -25.86 -7.74 18.34
CA LEU A 371 -27.09 -7.60 17.54
C LEU A 371 -26.78 -7.56 16.03
N ARG A 372 -27.49 -8.43 15.30
CA ARG A 372 -27.83 -8.29 13.89
C ARG A 372 -29.25 -7.69 13.84
N THR A 373 -29.52 -6.93 12.78
CA THR A 373 -30.82 -6.42 12.29
C THR A 373 -31.54 -5.37 13.15
N HIS A 374 -31.50 -4.10 12.71
CA HIS A 374 -32.69 -3.25 12.70
C HIS A 374 -32.56 -2.12 11.66
N ARG A 375 -33.58 -2.01 10.80
CA ARG A 375 -33.90 -0.83 9.96
C ARG A 375 -34.32 0.34 10.86
N PRO A 376 -34.12 1.58 10.41
CA PRO A 376 -35.02 2.66 10.76
C PRO A 376 -35.71 3.25 9.53
N ASP A 377 -37.04 3.38 9.66
CA ASP A 377 -37.91 4.22 8.85
C ASP A 377 -37.66 5.72 9.13
N SER A 378 -38.17 6.54 8.21
CA SER A 378 -37.98 7.98 7.97
C SER A 378 -38.48 8.96 9.08
N PRO A 379 -38.54 10.30 8.87
CA PRO A 379 -37.49 11.24 9.26
C PRO A 379 -38.00 12.35 10.20
N SER A 380 -37.09 13.15 10.76
CA SER A 380 -37.45 14.42 11.40
C SER A 380 -36.57 15.55 10.86
N THR A 381 -37.29 16.53 10.32
CA THR A 381 -36.94 17.79 9.70
C THR A 381 -36.20 18.71 10.65
N LEU A 382 -35.07 19.29 10.23
CA LEU A 382 -34.63 20.60 10.71
C LEU A 382 -34.04 21.41 9.55
N VAL A 383 -34.72 22.52 9.31
CA VAL A 383 -34.45 23.60 8.34
C VAL A 383 -33.34 24.48 8.90
N VAL A 384 -32.30 24.79 8.12
CA VAL A 384 -31.52 26.03 8.27
C VAL A 384 -31.04 26.53 6.90
N ASP A 385 -31.20 27.84 6.76
CA ASP A 385 -31.16 28.74 5.61
C ASP A 385 -29.84 28.84 4.81
N GLU A 386 -30.01 29.21 3.55
CA GLU A 386 -28.98 29.73 2.65
C GLU A 386 -28.56 31.15 3.06
N THR A 387 -27.29 31.53 2.81
CA THR A 387 -26.90 32.68 1.97
C THR A 387 -25.43 33.05 2.16
N LEU A 388 -24.66 33.08 1.05
CA LEU A 388 -23.88 34.24 0.56
C LEU A 388 -22.77 33.82 -0.40
N LYS A 389 -22.97 34.20 -1.67
CA LYS A 389 -21.97 34.25 -2.75
C LYS A 389 -21.01 35.41 -2.51
N SER A 390 -19.72 35.27 -2.86
CA SER A 390 -19.03 36.34 -3.59
C SER A 390 -17.83 35.82 -4.41
N LYS A 391 -17.62 36.48 -5.55
CA LYS A 391 -16.57 36.29 -6.55
C LYS A 391 -15.38 37.19 -6.19
N SER A 392 -14.15 36.83 -6.57
CA SER A 392 -13.28 37.77 -7.32
C SER A 392 -12.05 37.09 -7.94
N SER A 393 -11.68 37.62 -9.10
CA SER A 393 -10.54 37.29 -9.95
C SER A 393 -9.22 37.86 -9.41
N SER A 394 -8.09 37.21 -9.74
CA SER A 394 -6.94 37.93 -10.31
C SER A 394 -6.04 36.99 -11.12
N LYS A 395 -5.72 37.41 -12.34
CA LYS A 395 -4.75 36.80 -13.27
C LYS A 395 -3.52 37.72 -13.29
N ILE A 396 -2.35 37.26 -12.87
CA ILE A 396 -1.06 37.87 -13.28
C ILE A 396 -0.01 36.77 -13.56
N ALA A 397 0.56 36.86 -14.77
CA ALA A 397 1.83 36.36 -15.31
C ALA A 397 2.48 35.07 -14.73
N THR A 398 2.34 33.93 -15.43
CA THR A 398 3.10 32.68 -15.13
C THR A 398 3.79 32.05 -16.35
N ASN A 399 3.85 32.74 -17.49
CA ASN A 399 4.26 32.08 -18.75
C ASN A 399 5.76 32.06 -19.05
N THR A 400 6.61 32.77 -18.30
CA THR A 400 8.04 32.86 -18.65
C THR A 400 8.94 31.87 -17.87
N LEU A 401 8.49 31.34 -16.71
CA LEU A 401 9.29 30.46 -15.84
C LEU A 401 9.13 28.95 -16.11
N LYS A 402 8.18 28.54 -16.96
CA LYS A 402 7.81 27.13 -17.13
C LYS A 402 8.89 26.24 -17.79
N PRO A 403 9.64 26.68 -18.83
CA PRO A 403 10.59 25.80 -19.51
C PRO A 403 11.83 25.49 -18.66
N GLU A 404 12.36 26.48 -17.93
CA GLU A 404 13.52 26.30 -17.05
C GLU A 404 13.21 25.38 -15.87
N VAL A 405 12.03 25.52 -15.26
CA VAL A 405 11.58 24.64 -14.18
C VAL A 405 11.44 23.20 -14.67
N GLN A 406 10.93 22.98 -15.89
CA GLN A 406 10.84 21.64 -16.48
C GLN A 406 12.23 21.03 -16.76
N ASN A 407 13.17 21.84 -17.25
CA ASN A 407 14.54 21.39 -17.50
C ASN A 407 15.28 21.05 -16.19
N LEU A 408 15.20 21.91 -15.17
CA LEU A 408 15.76 21.67 -13.84
C LEU A 408 15.14 20.44 -13.16
N THR A 409 13.83 20.25 -13.32
CA THR A 409 13.13 19.06 -12.80
C THR A 409 13.66 17.79 -13.46
N ARG A 410 13.87 17.80 -14.79
CA ARG A 410 14.46 16.67 -15.50
C ARG A 410 15.89 16.37 -15.04
N GLN A 411 16.74 17.40 -14.92
CA GLN A 411 18.12 17.24 -14.45
C GLN A 411 18.19 16.70 -13.02
N TYR A 412 17.29 17.16 -12.14
CA TYR A 412 17.14 16.63 -10.78
C TYR A 412 16.78 15.13 -10.80
N TRP A 413 15.82 14.71 -11.62
CA TRP A 413 15.42 13.31 -11.73
C TRP A 413 16.52 12.41 -12.32
N GLU A 414 17.30 12.91 -13.29
CA GLU A 414 18.45 12.19 -13.84
C GLU A 414 19.59 12.05 -12.81
N ALA A 415 19.90 13.11 -12.06
CA ALA A 415 20.88 13.07 -10.97
C ALA A 415 20.44 12.10 -9.87
N ARG A 416 19.15 12.10 -9.50
CA ARG A 416 18.61 11.20 -8.49
C ARG A 416 18.66 9.73 -8.92
N ARG A 417 18.36 9.42 -10.18
CA ARG A 417 18.55 8.07 -10.75
C ARG A 417 20.01 7.62 -10.68
N LYS A 418 20.95 8.49 -11.05
CA LYS A 418 22.40 8.19 -10.96
C LYS A 418 22.84 7.90 -9.53
N ILE A 419 22.38 8.70 -8.56
CA ILE A 419 22.66 8.48 -7.13
C ILE A 419 22.12 7.12 -6.68
N THR A 420 20.86 6.79 -7.01
CA THR A 420 20.27 5.49 -6.66
C THR A 420 21.06 4.31 -7.26
N THR A 421 21.48 4.40 -8.51
CA THR A 421 22.31 3.36 -9.15
C THR A 421 23.69 3.24 -8.48
N LEU A 422 24.30 4.35 -8.10
CA LEU A 422 25.58 4.36 -7.37
C LEU A 422 25.44 3.80 -5.95
N SER A 423 24.36 4.12 -5.22
CA SER A 423 24.08 3.54 -3.91
C SER A 423 23.86 2.03 -3.95
N LEU A 424 23.15 1.53 -4.97
CA LEU A 424 22.97 0.08 -5.18
C LEU A 424 24.30 -0.61 -5.50
N ARG A 425 25.18 0.02 -6.29
CA ARG A 425 26.54 -0.47 -6.53
C ARG A 425 27.41 -0.44 -5.27
N GLY A 426 27.30 0.63 -4.47
CA GLY A 426 27.98 0.75 -3.19
C GLY A 426 27.61 -0.37 -2.23
N ALA A 427 26.31 -0.64 -2.07
CA ALA A 427 25.81 -1.75 -1.26
C ALA A 427 26.28 -3.13 -1.77
N ALA A 428 26.37 -3.32 -3.09
CA ALA A 428 26.89 -4.56 -3.66
C ALA A 428 28.39 -4.75 -3.40
N ILE A 429 29.19 -3.68 -3.47
CA ILE A 429 30.62 -3.70 -3.13
C ILE A 429 30.81 -3.95 -1.64
N GLU A 430 30.01 -3.30 -0.79
CA GLU A 430 30.05 -3.46 0.66
C GLU A 430 29.71 -4.89 1.10
N ASN A 431 28.70 -5.50 0.47
CA ASN A 431 28.38 -6.92 0.68
C ASN A 431 29.51 -7.85 0.21
N ARG A 432 30.18 -7.50 -0.89
CA ARG A 432 31.31 -8.28 -1.41
C ARG A 432 32.55 -8.15 -0.52
N LEU A 433 32.81 -6.97 0.05
CA LEU A 433 33.87 -6.75 1.04
C LEU A 433 33.60 -7.50 2.34
N ARG A 434 32.36 -7.51 2.84
CA ARG A 434 31.95 -8.33 4.00
C ARG A 434 32.13 -9.82 3.74
N SER A 435 31.88 -10.28 2.51
CA SER A 435 32.07 -11.69 2.15
C SER A 435 33.54 -12.11 2.08
N LEU A 436 34.46 -11.16 1.88
CA LEU A 436 35.89 -11.44 1.71
C LEU A 436 36.70 -11.51 3.01
N LYS A 437 36.10 -11.34 4.20
CA LYS A 437 36.76 -11.48 5.53
C LYS A 437 38.20 -10.91 5.60
N VAL A 438 38.44 -9.75 4.98
CA VAL A 438 39.73 -9.08 5.10
C VAL A 438 39.81 -8.45 6.50
N LYS A 439 40.57 -9.10 7.38
CA LYS A 439 40.95 -8.56 8.70
C LYS A 439 42.10 -7.58 8.49
N ASP A 440 41.78 -6.38 8.00
CA ASP A 440 42.76 -5.28 7.96
C ASP A 440 42.53 -4.35 9.18
N PRO A 441 43.49 -4.22 10.11
CA PRO A 441 43.33 -3.42 11.32
C PRO A 441 43.02 -1.94 11.08
N ASP A 442 43.40 -1.37 9.93
CA ASP A 442 43.19 0.06 9.62
C ASP A 442 41.73 0.41 9.26
N ILE A 443 40.92 -0.57 8.84
CA ILE A 443 39.50 -0.35 8.49
C ILE A 443 38.65 -0.05 9.73
N TYR A 444 39.02 -0.60 10.89
CA TYR A 444 38.28 -0.35 12.15
C TYR A 444 38.45 1.11 12.64
N GLY A 445 39.60 1.73 12.38
CA GLY A 445 39.80 3.16 12.64
C GLY A 445 38.99 4.05 11.69
N ALA A 446 39.00 3.72 10.39
CA ALA A 446 38.26 4.46 9.38
C ALA A 446 36.73 4.34 9.55
N THR A 447 36.23 3.16 9.94
CA THR A 447 34.80 2.93 10.19
C THR A 447 34.32 3.67 11.44
N ALA A 448 35.10 3.71 12.52
CA ALA A 448 34.78 4.50 13.70
C ALA A 448 34.74 6.01 13.40
N GLU A 449 35.64 6.50 12.55
CA GLU A 449 35.63 7.90 12.10
C GLU A 449 34.42 8.23 11.22
N LEU A 450 34.06 7.33 10.29
CA LEU A 450 32.85 7.49 9.47
C LEU A 450 31.57 7.46 10.31
N THR A 451 31.50 6.61 11.35
CA THR A 451 30.37 6.58 12.28
C THR A 451 30.26 7.88 13.07
N ARG A 452 31.38 8.45 13.55
CA ARG A 452 31.37 9.76 14.22
C ARG A 452 30.90 10.88 13.30
N ARG A 453 31.37 10.88 12.05
CA ARG A 453 30.94 11.87 11.05
C ARG A 453 29.46 11.72 10.71
N LEU A 454 28.96 10.48 10.59
CA LEU A 454 27.53 10.21 10.34
C LEU A 454 26.65 10.80 11.44
N VAL A 455 26.98 10.54 12.71
CA VAL A 455 26.27 11.09 13.87
C VAL A 455 26.30 12.62 13.87
N SER A 456 27.43 13.24 13.53
CA SER A 456 27.54 14.70 13.40
C SER A 456 26.61 15.24 12.31
N THR A 457 26.64 14.65 11.11
CA THR A 457 25.77 15.08 10.00
C THR A 457 24.28 14.84 10.28
N GLU A 458 23.92 13.78 11.01
CA GLU A 458 22.53 13.54 11.43
C GLU A 458 22.06 14.62 12.41
N SER A 459 22.93 15.05 13.33
CA SER A 459 22.66 16.17 14.23
C SER A 459 22.51 17.49 13.47
N GLU A 460 23.38 17.78 12.51
CA GLU A 460 23.29 18.97 11.65
C GLU A 460 22.00 18.97 10.82
N LEU A 461 21.62 17.82 10.26
CA LEU A 461 20.37 17.67 9.51
C LEU A 461 19.13 17.86 10.39
N ALA A 462 19.19 17.42 11.66
CA ALA A 462 18.11 17.64 12.61
C ALA A 462 17.93 19.13 12.94
N GLU A 463 19.03 19.86 13.14
CA GLU A 463 19.01 21.30 13.35
C GLU A 463 18.55 22.07 12.10
N GLU A 464 18.96 21.63 10.91
CA GLU A 464 18.50 22.27 9.67
C GLU A 464 17.00 22.05 9.46
N ARG A 465 16.47 20.85 9.75
CA ARG A 465 15.01 20.60 9.75
C ARG A 465 14.24 21.44 10.77
N LYS A 466 14.87 21.80 11.88
CA LYS A 466 14.30 22.71 12.88
C LYS A 466 14.28 24.14 12.35
N ARG A 467 15.34 24.58 11.68
CA ARG A 467 15.41 25.89 11.00
C ARG A 467 14.40 26.00 9.86
N SER A 468 14.27 24.98 9.01
CA SER A 468 13.28 24.95 7.92
C SER A 468 11.86 25.03 8.45
N ARG A 469 11.52 24.28 9.51
CA ARG A 469 10.19 24.39 10.16
C ARG A 469 9.92 25.79 10.70
N LYS A 470 10.94 26.43 11.30
CA LYS A 470 10.80 27.82 11.78
C LYS A 470 10.58 28.80 10.63
N ALA A 471 11.33 28.66 9.53
CA ALA A 471 11.16 29.49 8.35
C ALA A 471 9.80 29.28 7.69
N GLU A 472 9.31 28.04 7.63
CA GLU A 472 7.99 27.73 7.08
C GLU A 472 6.85 28.28 7.93
N ASN A 473 6.97 28.24 9.26
CA ASN A 473 6.03 28.92 10.15
C ASN A 473 6.02 30.44 9.91
N ILE A 474 7.19 31.07 9.76
CA ILE A 474 7.28 32.52 9.47
C ILE A 474 6.64 32.84 8.11
N LEU A 475 6.85 32.01 7.08
CA LEU A 475 6.21 32.20 5.78
C LEU A 475 4.70 32.03 5.86
N GLN A 476 4.20 31.07 6.64
CA GLN A 476 2.76 30.93 6.89
C GLN A 476 2.18 32.11 7.66
N ASP A 477 2.94 32.71 8.57
CA ASP A 477 2.52 33.92 9.29
C ASP A 477 2.47 35.13 8.35
N ILE A 478 3.51 35.33 7.53
CA ILE A 478 3.53 36.38 6.49
C ILE A 478 2.37 36.19 5.51
N GLN A 479 2.13 34.95 5.08
CA GLN A 479 1.06 34.65 4.14
C GLN A 479 -0.32 34.90 4.77
N ARG A 480 -0.51 34.58 6.05
CA ARG A 480 -1.71 34.94 6.81
C ARG A 480 -1.89 36.46 6.95
N GLU A 481 -0.82 37.21 7.17
CA GLU A 481 -0.86 38.68 7.17
C GLU A 481 -1.15 39.26 5.78
N CYS A 482 -0.71 38.62 4.69
CA CYS A 482 -1.05 39.04 3.33
C CYS A 482 -2.51 38.73 2.96
N GLU A 483 -3.05 37.59 3.41
CA GLU A 483 -4.43 37.15 3.12
C GLU A 483 -5.47 37.86 4.01
N THR A 484 -5.11 38.18 5.26
CA THR A 484 -5.93 38.92 6.22
C THR A 484 -5.03 39.88 7.01
N PRO A 485 -4.75 41.08 6.49
CA PRO A 485 -3.83 41.99 7.15
C PRO A 485 -4.44 42.49 8.45
N ASN A 486 -3.81 42.16 9.58
CA ASN A 486 -4.24 42.64 10.90
C ASN A 486 -3.50 43.93 11.31
N VAL A 487 -2.28 44.13 10.80
CA VAL A 487 -1.41 45.28 11.11
C VAL A 487 -1.57 46.45 10.11
N VAL A 488 -1.85 46.15 8.83
CA VAL A 488 -2.00 47.16 7.78
C VAL A 488 -3.29 48.00 7.86
N PRO A 489 -4.45 47.48 8.34
CA PRO A 489 -5.65 48.31 8.45
C PRO A 489 -5.49 49.46 9.44
N MET A 490 -4.74 49.30 10.53
CA MET A 490 -4.50 50.40 11.48
C MET A 490 -3.56 51.47 10.90
N LEU A 491 -2.58 51.08 10.09
CA LEU A 491 -1.67 52.02 9.39
C LEU A 491 -2.36 52.73 8.23
N VAL A 492 -3.26 52.06 7.51
CA VAL A 492 -4.06 52.67 6.43
C VAL A 492 -5.17 53.57 7.00
N ALA A 493 -5.77 53.21 8.13
CA ALA A 493 -6.69 54.09 8.86
C ALA A 493 -5.98 55.32 9.46
N ALA A 494 -4.70 55.20 9.82
CA ALA A 494 -3.88 56.33 10.28
C ALA A 494 -3.34 57.22 9.12
N LEU A 495 -3.41 56.76 7.87
CA LEU A 495 -2.86 57.45 6.69
C LEU A 495 -3.93 57.90 5.68
N GLY A 496 -5.22 57.82 6.01
CA GLY A 496 -6.28 58.10 5.03
C GLY A 496 -7.66 58.42 5.60
N GLU A 497 -7.79 59.52 6.34
CA GLU A 497 -8.93 60.44 6.26
C GLU A 497 -8.38 61.86 6.08
N ASN A 498 -8.32 62.30 4.82
CA ASN A 498 -8.42 63.69 4.36
C ASN A 498 -9.09 63.68 3.00
#